data_AF-A0A1S3KVX7-F1
#
_entry.id   AF-A0A1S3KVX7-F1
#
_cell.length_a   1.000
_cell.length_b   1.000
_cell.length_c   1.000
_cell.angle_alpha   90.00
_cell.angle_beta   90.00
_cell.angle_gamma   90.00
#
_symmetry.space_group_name_H-M   'P 1'
#
loop_
_entity.id
_entity.type
_entity.pdbx_description
1 polymer ?
#
loop_
_entity_poly.entity_id
_entity_poly.type
_entity_poly.pdbx_seq_one_letter_code
_entity_poly.pdbx_strand_id
1 'polypeptide(L)'
;MSGLSSRDHILEFTPALSTLNNHVFYSIDYGNELGYFKISQREGLSYLHLSKRKSLPPGAYFLQISSMAVYRKKELAALEDSNDKDYLTGQLGDTLTMRVQIVLH
;
A
#
# COMPACT_ATOMS: atom_id res chain seq x y z
N MET A 1 18.12 2.14 -22.58
CA MET A 1 16.76 2.25 -22.02
C MET A 1 16.79 1.61 -20.64
N SER A 2 16.57 2.39 -19.59
CA SER A 2 16.54 1.90 -18.22
C SER A 2 15.23 1.16 -17.99
N GLY A 3 15.26 -0.18 -18.06
CA GLY A 3 14.11 -1.01 -17.75
C GLY A 3 13.80 -0.99 -16.26
N LEU A 4 12.51 -0.97 -15.91
CA LEU A 4 12.03 -1.10 -14.54
C LEU A 4 12.46 -2.46 -13.97
N SER A 5 13.26 -2.44 -12.91
CA SER A 5 13.71 -3.63 -12.21
C SER A 5 12.78 -3.98 -11.05
N SER A 6 12.82 -5.23 -10.59
CA SER A 6 12.09 -5.66 -9.39
C SER A 6 12.50 -4.96 -8.08
N ARG A 7 13.57 -4.15 -8.11
CA ARG A 7 14.03 -3.33 -6.98
C ARG A 7 13.49 -1.91 -7.04
N ASP A 8 12.96 -1.48 -8.19
CA ASP A 8 12.48 -0.13 -8.37
C ASP A 8 11.07 0.01 -7.79
N HIS A 9 10.83 1.15 -7.16
CA HIS A 9 9.56 1.49 -6.53
C HIS A 9 8.70 2.19 -7.59
N ILE A 10 7.55 1.61 -7.92
CA ILE A 10 6.59 2.23 -8.87
C ILE A 10 5.74 3.26 -8.13
N LEU A 11 5.27 2.90 -6.93
CA LEU A 11 4.45 3.75 -6.08
C LEU A 11 4.82 3.52 -4.61
N GLU A 12 4.83 4.59 -3.84
CA GLU A 12 4.92 4.58 -2.37
C GLU A 12 3.54 4.89 -1.79
N PHE A 13 3.14 4.12 -0.78
CA PHE A 13 1.92 4.36 -0.02
C PHE A 13 2.29 4.94 1.34
N THR A 14 2.09 6.26 1.47
CA THR A 14 2.35 7.03 2.68
C THR A 14 1.02 7.35 3.36
N PRO A 15 0.75 6.81 4.57
CA PRO A 15 -0.42 7.21 5.34
C PRO A 15 -0.40 8.72 5.64
N ALA A 16 -1.57 9.35 5.70
CA ALA A 16 -1.68 10.77 6.01
C ALA A 16 -1.16 11.12 7.42
N LEU A 17 -1.20 10.15 8.34
CA LEU A 17 -0.70 10.27 9.69
C LEU A 17 0.47 9.30 9.88
N SER A 18 1.63 9.81 10.32
CA SER A 18 2.84 9.00 10.53
C SER A 18 2.69 7.93 11.62
N THR A 19 1.75 8.12 12.55
CA THR A 19 1.38 7.14 13.58
C THR A 19 0.77 5.87 12.99
N LEU A 20 0.25 5.93 11.76
CA LEU A 20 -0.31 4.79 11.03
C LEU A 20 0.75 4.00 10.25
N ASN A 21 2.01 4.44 10.23
CA ASN A 21 3.11 3.67 9.67
C ASN A 21 3.20 2.31 10.37
N ASN A 22 3.44 1.23 9.63
CA ASN A 22 3.37 -0.16 10.12
C ASN A 22 1.98 -0.69 10.52
N HIS A 23 0.95 0.16 10.58
CA HIS A 23 -0.39 -0.24 11.02
C HIS A 23 -1.44 -0.21 9.92
N VAL A 24 -1.01 0.08 8.69
CA VAL A 24 -1.81 -0.01 7.48
C VAL A 24 -1.05 -0.86 6.47
N PHE A 25 -1.71 -1.90 5.97
CA PHE A 25 -1.25 -2.68 4.82
C PHE A 25 -2.04 -2.31 3.58
N TYR A 26 -1.46 -2.56 2.42
CA TYR A 26 -2.14 -2.38 1.14
C TYR A 26 -2.13 -3.71 0.38
N SER A 27 -3.26 -4.04 -0.26
CA SER A 27 -3.44 -5.23 -1.09
C SER A 27 -3.83 -4.87 -2.51
N ILE A 28 -3.43 -5.70 -3.47
CA ILE A 28 -3.95 -5.64 -4.83
C ILE A 28 -5.17 -6.55 -4.89
N ASP A 29 -6.35 -5.96 -5.07
CA ASP A 29 -7.62 -6.68 -5.03
C ASP A 29 -8.01 -7.24 -6.40
N TYR A 30 -7.60 -6.56 -7.49
CA TYR A 30 -7.94 -6.92 -8.86
C TYR A 30 -6.87 -6.47 -9.87
N GLY A 31 -6.80 -7.16 -11.03
CA GLY A 31 -5.99 -6.75 -12.18
C GLY A 31 -4.52 -7.19 -12.14
N ASN A 32 -4.20 -8.15 -11.26
CA ASN A 32 -2.86 -8.72 -11.10
C ASN A 32 -2.90 -10.25 -11.15
N GLU A 33 -3.74 -10.82 -12.00
CA GLU A 33 -3.97 -12.26 -12.15
C GLU A 33 -2.69 -13.01 -12.56
N LEU A 34 -1.83 -12.34 -13.34
CA LEU A 34 -0.54 -12.86 -13.78
C LEU A 34 0.59 -12.64 -12.76
N GLY A 35 0.30 -11.93 -11.66
CA GLY A 35 1.25 -11.70 -10.57
C GLY A 35 2.46 -10.84 -10.95
N TYR A 36 2.29 -9.91 -11.88
CA TYR A 36 3.36 -9.00 -12.33
C TYR A 36 3.73 -7.96 -11.29
N PHE A 37 2.78 -7.59 -10.44
CA PHE A 37 2.97 -6.57 -9.42
C PHE A 37 2.90 -7.21 -8.04
N LYS A 38 3.57 -6.58 -7.07
CA LYS A 38 3.49 -6.94 -5.66
C LYS A 38 3.57 -5.68 -4.81
N ILE A 39 2.92 -5.72 -3.66
CA ILE A 39 3.11 -4.72 -2.61
C ILE A 39 4.00 -5.34 -1.53
N SER A 40 5.02 -4.61 -1.10
CA SER A 40 5.87 -5.00 0.03
C SER A 40 6.11 -3.83 0.96
N GLN A 41 6.25 -4.12 2.25
CA GLN A 41 6.55 -3.12 3.26
C GLN A 41 8.05 -3.01 3.52
N ARG A 42 8.54 -1.78 3.66
CA ARG A 42 9.90 -1.47 4.06
C ARG A 42 9.91 -0.18 4.87
N GLU A 43 10.61 -0.17 6.01
CA GLU A 43 10.78 1.04 6.83
C GLU A 43 9.46 1.73 7.21
N GLY A 44 8.40 0.98 7.47
CA GLY A 44 7.09 1.55 7.83
C GLY A 44 6.13 1.79 6.67
N LEU A 45 6.65 1.86 5.45
CA LEU A 45 5.89 2.25 4.27
C LEU A 45 5.67 1.06 3.34
N SER A 46 4.54 1.07 2.65
CA SER A 46 4.23 0.07 1.63
C SER A 46 4.62 0.60 0.26
N TYR A 47 5.07 -0.31 -0.61
CA TYR A 47 5.54 0.05 -1.94
C TYR A 47 5.06 -0.95 -2.98
N LEU A 48 4.64 -0.44 -4.13
CA LEU A 48 4.33 -1.25 -5.31
C LEU A 48 5.59 -1.46 -6.15
N HIS A 49 5.88 -2.71 -6.50
CA HIS A 49 7.00 -3.06 -7.39
C HIS A 49 6.60 -4.15 -8.36
N LEU A 50 7.48 -4.37 -9.35
CA LEU A 50 7.44 -5.59 -10.15
C LEU A 50 7.79 -6.81 -9.30
N SER A 51 7.07 -7.90 -9.53
CA SER A 51 7.43 -9.20 -9.00
C SER A 51 8.70 -9.71 -9.69
N LYS A 52 9.44 -10.61 -9.03
CA LYS A 52 10.72 -11.13 -9.55
C LYS A 52 10.58 -12.03 -10.80
N ARG A 53 9.40 -12.15 -11.41
CA ARG A 53 9.14 -13.07 -12.51
C ARG A 53 8.89 -12.35 -13.84
N LYS A 54 9.71 -12.74 -14.83
CA LYS A 54 9.62 -12.52 -16.29
C LYS A 54 9.52 -11.05 -16.75
N SER A 55 10.06 -10.80 -17.94
CA SER A 55 9.92 -9.54 -18.68
C SER A 55 8.46 -9.12 -18.69
N LEU A 56 8.16 -7.97 -18.11
CA LEU A 56 6.82 -7.38 -18.17
C LEU A 56 6.60 -6.84 -19.59
N PRO A 57 5.60 -7.33 -20.34
CA PRO A 57 5.33 -6.80 -21.67
C PRO A 57 4.99 -5.30 -21.64
N PRO A 58 5.31 -4.55 -22.70
CA PRO A 58 4.74 -3.21 -22.89
C PRO A 58 3.22 -3.29 -22.93
N GLY A 59 2.55 -2.28 -22.36
CA GLY A 59 1.11 -2.26 -22.28
C GLY A 59 0.57 -1.45 -21.11
N ALA A 60 -0.77 -1.44 -21.00
CA ALA A 60 -1.49 -0.80 -19.91
C ALA A 60 -2.00 -1.87 -18.92
N TYR A 61 -1.68 -1.68 -17.65
CA TYR A 61 -2.09 -2.53 -16.54
C TYR A 61 -2.99 -1.72 -15.62
N PHE A 62 -4.12 -2.30 -15.20
CA PHE A 62 -5.10 -1.67 -14.34
C PHE A 62 -5.19 -2.44 -13.04
N LEU A 63 -4.81 -1.82 -11.92
CA LEU A 63 -4.85 -2.43 -10.60
C LEU A 63 -5.95 -1.79 -9.76
N GLN A 64 -6.69 -2.61 -9.01
CA GLN A 64 -7.46 -2.12 -7.86
C GLN A 64 -6.67 -2.41 -6.59
N ILE A 65 -6.49 -1.40 -5.75
CA ILE A 65 -5.70 -1.49 -4.52
C ILE A 65 -6.53 -0.96 -3.36
N SER A 66 -6.50 -1.65 -2.23
CA SER A 66 -7.15 -1.21 -1.01
C SER A 66 -6.22 -1.17 0.19
N SER A 67 -6.51 -0.31 1.17
CA SER A 67 -5.84 -0.27 2.47
C SER A 67 -6.59 -1.10 3.51
N MET A 68 -5.85 -1.85 4.31
CA MET A 68 -6.37 -2.62 5.44
C MET A 68 -5.71 -2.12 6.73
N ALA A 69 -6.53 -1.56 7.63
CA ALA A 69 -6.08 -1.19 8.96
C ALA A 69 -5.85 -2.45 9.81
N VAL A 70 -4.73 -2.49 10.54
CA VAL A 70 -4.29 -3.68 11.30
C VAL A 70 -4.72 -3.61 12.76
N TYR A 71 -5.10 -2.43 13.25
CA TYR A 71 -5.49 -2.28 14.65
C TYR A 71 -6.68 -3.18 14.99
N ARG A 72 -6.45 -4.12 15.91
CA ARG A 72 -7.59 -4.71 16.62
C ARG A 72 -8.16 -3.61 17.52
N LYS A 73 -9.49 -3.52 17.61
CA LYS A 73 -10.19 -2.50 18.43
C LYS A 73 -9.61 -2.29 19.84
N LYS A 74 -9.02 -3.32 20.45
CA LYS A 74 -8.39 -3.25 21.78
C LYS A 74 -7.02 -2.56 21.79
N GLU A 75 -6.18 -2.81 20.79
CA GLU A 75 -4.88 -2.13 20.65
C GLU A 75 -5.11 -0.66 20.32
N LEU A 76 -6.14 -0.39 19.51
CA LEU A 76 -6.59 0.96 19.21
C LEU A 76 -6.96 1.74 20.47
N ALA A 77 -7.85 1.18 21.31
CA ALA A 77 -8.26 1.80 22.56
C ALA A 77 -7.08 2.06 23.51
N ALA A 78 -6.11 1.14 23.58
CA ALA A 78 -4.91 1.33 24.39
C ALA A 78 -4.00 2.46 23.85
N LEU A 79 -3.92 2.65 22.53
CA LEU A 79 -3.21 3.77 21.92
C LEU A 79 -3.93 5.10 22.16
N GLU A 80 -5.25 5.12 22.13
CA GLU A 80 -6.05 6.32 22.46
C GLU A 80 -5.92 6.70 23.95
N ASP A 81 -5.91 5.72 24.86
CA ASP A 81 -5.80 5.95 26.30
C ASP A 81 -4.40 6.39 26.76
N SER A 82 -3.35 6.01 26.03
CA SER A 82 -1.94 6.32 26.37
C SER A 82 -1.41 7.60 25.74
N ASN A 83 -2.18 8.24 24.86
CA ASN A 83 -1.81 9.48 24.18
C ASN A 83 -2.85 10.58 24.43
N ASP A 84 -2.63 11.78 23.89
CA ASP A 84 -3.64 12.84 23.97
C ASP A 84 -4.97 12.38 23.34
N LYS A 85 -6.11 12.87 23.85
CA LYS A 85 -7.46 12.46 23.40
C LYS A 85 -7.70 12.59 21.89
N ASP A 86 -6.85 13.37 21.23
CA ASP A 86 -6.90 13.64 19.80
C ASP A 86 -5.87 12.84 18.98
N TYR A 87 -5.15 11.89 19.58
CA TYR A 87 -4.07 11.14 18.94
C TYR A 87 -4.51 10.36 17.69
N LEU A 88 -5.76 9.88 17.69
CA LEU A 88 -6.38 9.22 16.53
C LEU A 88 -7.71 9.88 16.11
N THR A 89 -8.25 10.80 16.94
CA THR A 89 -9.43 11.69 16.77
C THR A 89 -10.57 11.27 15.83
N GLY A 90 -10.81 9.97 15.63
CA GLY A 90 -11.81 9.48 14.69
C GLY A 90 -11.43 9.61 13.21
N GLN A 91 -10.15 9.79 12.87
CA GLN A 91 -9.64 9.86 11.49
C GLN A 91 -8.78 8.65 11.12
N LEU A 92 -9.14 7.44 11.56
CA LEU A 92 -8.54 6.24 10.95
C LEU A 92 -8.79 6.16 9.44
N GLY A 93 -9.75 6.95 8.96
CA GLY A 93 -10.22 6.93 7.58
C GLY A 93 -10.99 5.66 7.29
N ASP A 94 -11.88 5.72 6.32
CA ASP A 94 -12.38 4.49 5.72
C ASP A 94 -11.25 3.80 4.93
N THR A 95 -11.44 2.54 4.59
CA THR A 95 -10.56 1.83 3.66
C THR A 95 -10.38 2.68 2.40
N LEU A 96 -9.14 3.14 2.16
CA LEU A 96 -8.76 3.70 0.87
C LEU A 96 -8.95 2.59 -0.16
N THR A 97 -9.77 2.85 -1.17
CA THR A 97 -9.85 2.01 -2.37
C THR A 97 -9.48 2.88 -3.56
N MET A 98 -8.52 2.42 -4.35
CA MET A 98 -8.04 3.16 -5.52
C MET A 98 -7.92 2.27 -6.74
N ARG A 99 -8.03 2.88 -7.93
CA ARG A 99 -7.69 2.25 -9.21
C ARG A 99 -6.48 2.96 -9.81
N VAL A 100 -5.49 2.18 -10.24
CA VAL A 100 -4.23 2.68 -10.79
C VAL A 100 -4.05 2.13 -12.19
N GLN A 101 -3.70 2.98 -13.14
CA GLN A 101 -3.26 2.59 -14.48
C GLN A 101 -1.75 2.77 -14.59
N ILE A 102 -1.04 1.70 -14.96
CA ILE A 102 0.40 1.70 -15.19
C ILE A 102 0.62 1.46 -16.68
N VAL A 103 1.30 2.38 -17.36
CA VAL A 103 1.63 2.29 -18.79
C VAL A 103 3.12 2.07 -18.95
N LEU A 104 3.49 1.01 -19.66
CA LEU A 104 4.88 0.65 -19.96
C LEU A 104 5.13 0.72 -21.47
N HIS A 105 6.20 1.43 -21.84
CA HIS A 105 6.64 1.68 -23.22
C HIS A 105 7.88 0.87 -23.58
#